data_AF-A0A2M7QGD0-F1
#
_entry.id   AF-A0A2M7QGD0-F1
#
_cell.length_a   1.000
_cell.length_b   1.000
_cell.length_c   1.000
_cell.angle_alpha   90.00
_cell.angle_beta   90.00
_cell.angle_gamma   90.00
#
_symmetry.space_group_name_H-M   'P 1'
#
loop_
_entity.id
_entity.type
_entity.pdbx_description
1 polymer ?
#
loop_
_entity_poly.entity_id
_entity_poly.type
_entity_poly.pdbx_seq_one_letter_code
_entity_poly.pdbx_strand_id
1 'polypeptide(L)'
;MGTKHKLFGSLTLFEALMKLGFSTDEHQKGSHVKLYPPKSHKIPKGVMPFQIVQIGKKQFDRHECSRYISELVQKGFDRKKIKEAIEQCK
;
A
#
# COMPACT_ATOMS: atom_id res chain seq x y z
N MET A 1 -10.23 -27.26 12.09
CA MET A 1 -10.49 -25.80 12.03
C MET A 1 -9.24 -25.14 11.47
N GLY A 2 -9.24 -24.82 10.17
CA GLY A 2 -8.08 -24.23 9.51
C GLY A 2 -7.84 -22.81 10.00
N THR A 3 -6.68 -22.55 10.59
CA THR A 3 -6.21 -21.19 10.85
C THR A 3 -6.11 -20.47 9.52
N LYS A 4 -7.10 -19.61 9.21
CA LYS A 4 -7.04 -18.64 8.12
C LYS A 4 -5.82 -17.75 8.40
N HIS A 5 -4.66 -18.13 7.88
CA HIS A 5 -3.51 -17.25 7.84
C HIS A 5 -3.92 -16.07 6.96
N LYS A 6 -4.33 -14.98 7.62
CA LYS A 6 -4.55 -13.66 7.04
C LYS A 6 -3.27 -13.28 6.31
N LEU A 7 -3.18 -13.55 5.01
CA LEU A 7 -2.05 -13.18 4.16
C LEU A 7 -2.09 -11.67 3.95
N PHE A 8 -1.67 -10.99 5.00
CA PHE A 8 -1.48 -9.57 5.03
C PHE A 8 -0.07 -9.28 4.48
N GLY A 9 0.18 -8.12 3.88
CA GLY A 9 1.55 -7.72 3.51
C GLY A 9 1.60 -6.84 2.27
N SER A 10 0.97 -7.28 1.18
CA SER A 10 1.01 -6.51 -0.07
C SER A 10 -0.27 -6.49 -0.87
N LEU A 11 -1.04 -7.60 -0.94
CA LEU A 11 -2.29 -7.59 -1.69
C LEU A 11 -3.34 -6.70 -1.02
N THR A 12 -3.60 -6.88 0.27
CA THR A 12 -4.52 -6.03 1.05
C THR A 12 -4.10 -4.56 1.04
N LEU A 13 -2.80 -4.29 1.12
CA LEU A 13 -2.28 -2.92 1.04
C LEU A 13 -2.48 -2.33 -0.35
N PHE A 14 -2.18 -3.11 -1.40
CA PHE A 14 -2.40 -2.71 -2.79
C PHE A 14 -3.87 -2.37 -3.01
N GLU A 15 -4.79 -3.25 -2.61
CA GLU A 15 -6.23 -3.02 -2.71
C GLU A 15 -6.69 -1.79 -1.93
N ALA A 16 -6.19 -1.61 -0.71
CA ALA A 16 -6.48 -0.42 0.09
C ALA A 16 -5.98 0.86 -0.58
N LEU A 17 -4.79 0.84 -1.18
CA LEU A 17 -4.25 1.99 -1.91
C LEU A 17 -5.03 2.27 -3.19
N MET A 18 -5.43 1.25 -3.94
CA MET A 18 -6.31 1.40 -5.10
C MET A 18 -7.66 2.02 -4.69
N LYS A 19 -8.27 1.59 -3.57
CA LYS A 19 -9.49 2.21 -3.01
C LYS A 19 -9.29 3.67 -2.59
N LEU A 20 -8.09 4.03 -2.14
CA LEU A 20 -7.71 5.42 -1.82
C LEU A 20 -7.42 6.26 -3.08
N GLY A 21 -7.62 5.71 -4.28
CA GLY A 21 -7.46 6.40 -5.56
C GLY A 21 -6.03 6.41 -6.09
N PHE A 22 -5.16 5.54 -5.59
CA PHE A 22 -3.86 5.32 -6.23
C PHE A 22 -4.05 4.60 -7.56
N SER A 23 -3.15 4.87 -8.50
CA SER A 23 -3.09 4.19 -9.79
C SER A 23 -1.76 3.45 -9.96
N THR A 24 -1.77 2.36 -10.70
CA THR A 24 -0.55 1.67 -11.16
C THR A 24 -0.56 1.58 -12.68
N ASP A 25 0.62 1.51 -13.29
CA ASP A 25 0.76 1.15 -14.69
C ASP A 25 0.47 -0.36 -14.86
N GLU A 26 -0.37 -0.73 -15.82
CA GLU A 26 -0.74 -2.13 -16.09
C GLU A 26 0.43 -2.99 -16.62
N HIS A 27 1.50 -2.36 -17.11
CA HIS A 27 2.63 -3.03 -17.76
C HIS A 27 3.79 -3.39 -16.82
N GLN A 28 3.58 -3.35 -15.50
CA GLN A 28 4.64 -3.69 -14.56
C GLN A 28 4.85 -5.22 -14.49
N LYS A 29 5.89 -5.69 -15.19
CA LYS A 29 6.37 -7.07 -15.09
C LYS A 29 7.27 -7.20 -13.86
N GLY A 30 6.71 -7.64 -12.74
CA GLY A 30 7.49 -7.92 -11.53
C GLY A 30 6.65 -7.99 -10.26
N SER A 31 7.28 -8.49 -9.19
CA SER A 31 6.65 -8.53 -7.86
C SER A 31 6.66 -7.16 -7.18
N HIS A 32 7.32 -6.13 -7.74
CA HIS A 32 7.33 -4.77 -7.21
C HIS A 32 6.48 -3.88 -8.09
N VAL A 33 5.42 -3.32 -7.51
CA VAL A 33 4.46 -2.47 -8.20
C VAL A 33 4.58 -1.04 -7.69
N LYS A 34 4.77 -0.09 -8.60
CA LYS A 34 4.70 1.34 -8.32
C LYS A 34 3.25 1.81 -8.36
N LEU A 35 2.81 2.37 -7.24
CA LEU A 35 1.53 3.01 -7.05
C LEU A 35 1.73 4.53 -6.96
N TYR A 36 1.02 5.27 -7.79
CA TYR A 36 1.04 6.72 -7.84
C TYR A 36 -0.19 7.26 -7.09
N PRO A 37 0.00 8.24 -6.20
CA PRO A 37 -1.13 8.85 -5.49
C PRO A 37 -2.03 9.63 -6.46
N PRO A 38 -3.30 9.88 -6.09
CA PRO A 38 -4.23 10.63 -6.93
C PRO A 38 -3.71 12.04 -7.20
N LYS A 39 -4.00 12.58 -8.39
CA LYS A 39 -3.54 13.93 -8.82
C LYS A 39 -4.00 15.06 -7.89
N SER A 40 -5.06 14.85 -7.12
CA SER A 40 -5.56 15.79 -6.10
C SER A 40 -4.68 15.85 -4.84
N HIS A 41 -3.82 14.86 -4.62
CA HIS A 41 -2.95 14.78 -3.45
C HIS A 41 -1.61 15.46 -3.70
N LYS A 42 -1.26 16.44 -2.87
CA LYS A 42 0.03 17.14 -2.96
C LYS A 42 1.08 16.42 -2.13
N ILE A 43 2.10 15.89 -2.81
CA ILE A 43 3.24 15.24 -2.15
C ILE A 43 4.25 16.31 -1.71
N PRO A 44 4.83 16.22 -0.50
CA PRO A 44 5.88 17.13 -0.05
C PRO A 44 7.10 17.13 -0.99
N LYS A 45 7.75 18.29 -1.16
CA LYS A 45 8.99 18.41 -1.95
C LYS A 45 10.08 17.55 -1.34
N GLY A 46 10.83 16.82 -2.18
CA GLY A 46 11.91 15.93 -1.76
C GLY A 46 11.46 14.51 -1.38
N VAL A 47 10.16 14.22 -1.41
CA VAL A 47 9.63 12.86 -1.22
C VAL A 47 9.33 12.22 -2.58
N MET A 48 9.65 10.94 -2.70
CA MET A 48 9.42 10.17 -3.91
C MET A 48 7.91 10.12 -4.25
N PRO A 49 7.51 10.44 -5.50
CA PRO A 49 6.10 10.66 -5.84
C PRO A 49 5.31 9.36 -6.12
N PHE A 50 5.82 8.23 -5.65
CA PHE A 50 5.20 6.92 -5.82
C PHE A 50 5.53 6.02 -4.62
N GLN A 51 4.67 5.04 -4.40
CA GLN A 51 4.83 4.00 -3.40
C GLN A 51 5.17 2.69 -4.11
N ILE A 52 6.26 2.03 -3.72
CA ILE A 52 6.54 0.68 -4.22
C ILE A 52 5.92 -0.32 -3.26
N VAL A 53 5.10 -1.24 -3.76
CA VAL A 53 4.51 -2.34 -2.98
C VAL A 53 4.92 -3.67 -3.59
N GLN A 54 5.37 -4.61 -2.76
CA GLN A 54 5.82 -5.92 -3.24
C GLN A 54 4.69 -6.96 -3.27
N ILE A 55 3.97 -7.09 -4.38
CA ILE A 55 2.91 -8.09 -4.59
C ILE A 55 3.43 -9.53 -4.65
N GLY A 56 2.54 -10.51 -4.39
CA GLY A 56 2.84 -11.94 -4.54
C GLY A 56 3.58 -12.61 -3.37
N LYS A 57 3.65 -11.94 -2.21
CA LYS A 57 4.22 -12.54 -1.00
C LYS A 57 3.29 -13.60 -0.41
N LYS A 58 3.85 -14.79 -0.12
CA LYS A 58 3.15 -15.94 0.48
C LYS A 58 3.06 -15.88 2.01
N GLN A 59 3.68 -14.89 2.66
CA GLN A 59 3.69 -14.76 4.11
C GLN A 59 3.52 -13.30 4.51
N PHE A 60 2.90 -13.10 5.67
CA PHE A 60 2.70 -11.79 6.25
C PHE A 60 3.94 -11.29 6.99
N ASP A 61 4.37 -10.08 6.62
CA ASP A 61 5.37 -9.31 7.35
C ASP A 61 4.75 -8.03 7.96
N ARG A 62 4.68 -8.02 9.29
CA ARG A 62 4.17 -6.87 10.06
C ARG A 62 5.09 -5.66 9.99
N HIS A 63 6.41 -5.87 9.93
CA HIS A 63 7.38 -4.78 9.84
C HIS A 63 7.26 -4.06 8.51
N GLU A 64 7.05 -4.82 7.44
CA GLU A 64 6.85 -4.28 6.10
C GLU A 64 5.57 -3.41 6.02
N CYS A 65 4.45 -3.87 6.58
CA CYS A 65 3.25 -3.03 6.66
C CYS A 65 3.48 -1.74 7.44
N SER A 66 4.20 -1.79 8.56
CA SER A 66 4.54 -0.60 9.34
C SER A 66 5.42 0.37 8.54
N ARG A 67 6.37 -0.15 7.76
CA ARG A 67 7.21 0.63 6.84
C ARG A 67 6.36 1.34 5.81
N TYR A 68 5.47 0.62 5.11
CA TYR A 68 4.59 1.20 4.10
C TYR A 68 3.67 2.29 4.66
N ILE A 69 3.07 2.06 5.83
CA ILE A 69 2.25 3.09 6.48
C ILE A 69 3.08 4.34 6.77
N SER A 70 4.32 4.17 7.25
CA SER A 70 5.20 5.30 7.56
C SER A 70 5.61 6.08 6.31
N GLU A 71 5.91 5.38 5.21
CA GLU A 71 6.21 5.98 3.91
C GLU A 71 5.01 6.74 3.32
N LEU A 72 3.79 6.27 3.52
CA LEU A 72 2.57 6.96 3.09
C LEU A 72 2.31 8.21 3.93
N VAL A 73 2.55 8.14 5.25
CA VAL A 73 2.47 9.29 6.14
C VAL A 73 3.47 10.38 5.76
N GLN A 74 4.71 9.99 5.40
CA GLN A 74 5.71 10.94 4.86
C GLN A 74 5.26 11.59 3.55
N LYS A 75 4.45 10.90 2.75
CA LYS A 75 3.82 11.45 1.53
C LYS A 75 2.60 12.34 1.84
N GLY A 76 2.23 12.52 3.10
CA GLY A 76 1.12 13.39 3.53
C GLY A 76 -0.23 12.69 3.67
N PHE A 77 -0.28 11.36 3.62
CA PHE A 77 -1.52 10.62 3.88
C PHE A 77 -1.79 10.46 5.38
N ASP A 78 -3.06 10.50 5.77
CA ASP A 78 -3.45 10.27 7.16
C ASP A 78 -3.30 8.78 7.52
N ARG A 79 -2.51 8.51 8.58
CA ARG A 79 -2.32 7.19 9.15
C ARG A 79 -3.65 6.50 9.49
N LYS A 80 -4.65 7.23 10.00
CA LYS A 80 -5.95 6.65 10.36
C LYS A 80 -6.68 6.14 9.14
N LYS A 81 -6.81 6.97 8.10
CA LYS A 81 -7.44 6.61 6.82
C LYS A 81 -6.78 5.39 6.16
N ILE A 82 -5.44 5.32 6.20
CA ILE A 82 -4.71 4.16 5.68
C ILE A 82 -5.09 2.88 6.44
N LYS A 83 -5.12 2.93 7.78
CA LYS A 83 -5.49 1.78 8.60
C LYS A 83 -6.93 1.33 8.37
N GLU A 84 -7.86 2.28 8.28
CA GLU A 84 -9.27 2.01 7.99
C GLU A 84 -9.44 1.34 6.62
N ALA A 85 -8.81 1.88 5.57
CA ALA A 85 -8.84 1.30 4.23
C ALA A 85 -8.26 -0.13 4.21
N ILE A 86 -7.19 -0.37 4.95
CA ILE A 86 -6.58 -1.69 5.10
C ILE A 86 -7.51 -2.65 5.86
N GLU A 87 -8.20 -2.21 6.92
CA GLU A 87 -9.14 -3.05 7.66
C GLU A 87 -10.37 -3.41 6.84
N GLN A 88 -10.84 -2.52 5.98
CA GLN A 88 -11.94 -2.78 5.04
C GLN A 88 -11.59 -3.76 3.90
N CYS A 89 -10.31 -4.11 3.74
CA CYS A 89 -9.85 -5.11 2.77
C CYS A 89 -9.45 -6.45 3.45
N LYS A 90 -9.66 -6.60 4.77
CA LYS A 90 -9.48 -7.87 5.50
C LYS A 90 -10.70 -8.77 5.42
#